data_AF-A0A5A7MLK9-F1
#
_entry.id   AF-A0A5A7MLK9-F1
#
_cell.length_a   1.000
_cell.length_b   1.000
_cell.length_c   1.000
_cell.angle_alpha   90.00
_cell.angle_beta   90.00
_cell.angle_gamma   90.00
#
_symmetry.space_group_name_H-M   'P 1'
#
loop_
_entity.id
_entity.type
_entity.pdbx_description
1 polymer ?
#
loop_
_entity_poly.entity_id
_entity_poly.type
_entity_poly.pdbx_seq_one_letter_code
_entity_poly.pdbx_strand_id
1 'polypeptide(L)' 'MGKKKPGEQTLLIRCLLAVLALFLFPPVGGLLAAPDVTGLRLGENGDRTRFVVDVDSDIQAEVFTLSDPYRW' A
#
# COMPACT_ATOMS: atom_id res chain seq x y z
N MET A 1 -28.42 34.67 -25.69
CA MET A 1 -27.32 34.05 -24.90
C MET A 1 -26.55 35.18 -24.22
N GLY A 2 -26.87 35.49 -22.96
CA GLY A 2 -26.32 36.67 -22.26
C GLY A 2 -24.82 36.51 -22.00
N LYS A 3 -24.02 37.53 -22.34
CA LYS A 3 -22.58 37.54 -22.04
C LYS A 3 -22.39 37.50 -20.52
N LYS A 4 -21.79 36.43 -20.00
CA LYS A 4 -21.50 36.29 -18.56
C LYS A 4 -20.59 37.43 -18.11
N LYS A 5 -20.84 37.96 -16.90
CA LYS A 5 -20.04 39.05 -16.32
C LYS A 5 -18.59 38.56 -16.14
N PRO A 6 -17.56 39.40 -16.35
CA PRO A 6 -16.16 38.99 -16.34
C PRO A 6 -15.73 38.23 -15.08
N GLY A 7 -16.23 38.61 -13.90
CA GLY A 7 -15.94 37.90 -12.64
C GLY A 7 -16.52 36.49 -12.55
N GLU A 8 -17.66 36.22 -13.19
CA GLU A 8 -18.29 34.90 -13.24
C GLU A 8 -17.50 33.96 -14.16
N GLN A 9 -16.94 34.50 -15.25
CA GLN A 9 -16.05 33.73 -16.14
C GLN A 9 -14.72 33.39 -15.47
N THR A 10 -14.13 34.33 -14.72
CA THR A 10 -12.92 34.06 -13.94
C THR A 10 -13.13 32.96 -12.90
N LEU A 11 -14.29 32.95 -12.23
CA LEU A 11 -14.63 31.91 -11.26
C LEU A 11 -14.78 30.53 -11.94
N LEU A 12 -15.49 30.47 -13.07
CA LEU A 12 -15.69 29.23 -13.82
C LEU A 12 -14.37 28.64 -14.34
N ILE A 13 -13.48 29.49 -14.85
CA ILE A 13 -12.15 29.06 -15.31
C ILE A 13 -11.32 28.52 -14.14
N ARG A 14 -11.36 29.18 -12.97
CA ARG A 14 -10.67 28.69 -11.76
C ARG A 14 -11.22 27.34 -11.30
N CYS A 15 -12.53 27.15 -11.30
CA CYS A 15 -13.14 25.87 -10.96
C CYS A 15 -12.75 24.78 -11.97
N LEU A 16 -12.77 25.09 -13.27
CA LEU A 16 -12.38 24.15 -14.31
C LEU A 16 -10.92 23.73 -14.17
N LEU A 17 -10.02 24.68 -13.89
CA LEU A 17 -8.61 24.41 -13.64
C LEU A 17 -8.39 23.58 -12.37
N ALA A 18 -9.14 23.85 -11.30
CA ALA A 18 -9.08 23.05 -10.08
C ALA A 18 -9.54 21.60 -10.31
N VAL A 19 -10.61 21.40 -11.08
CA VAL A 19 -11.09 20.07 -11.46
C VAL A 19 -10.07 19.37 -12.35
N LEU A 20 -9.50 20.06 -13.34
CA LEU A 20 -8.46 19.51 -14.22
C LEU A 20 -7.20 19.13 -13.43
N ALA A 21 -6.82 19.91 -12.43
CA ALA A 21 -5.70 19.59 -11.54
C ALA A 21 -5.95 18.31 -10.74
N LEU A 22 -7.18 18.05 -10.27
CA LEU A 22 -7.53 16.79 -9.59
C LEU A 22 -7.41 15.56 -10.49
N PHE A 23 -7.61 15.71 -11.81
CA PHE A 23 -7.42 14.62 -12.79
C PHE A 23 -5.96 14.41 -13.20
N LEU A 24 -5.19 15.49 -13.32
CA LEU A 24 -3.78 15.43 -13.70
C LEU A 24 -2.86 15.00 -12.55
N PHE A 25 -3.27 15.28 -11.32
CA PHE A 25 -2.56 14.92 -10.10
C PHE A 25 -3.48 14.06 -9.24
N PRO A 26 -3.76 12.80 -9.65
CA PRO A 26 -4.44 11.88 -8.76
C PRO A 26 -3.64 11.79 -7.45
N PRO A 27 -4.30 11.74 -6.28
CA PRO A 27 -3.58 11.56 -5.03
C PRO A 27 -2.73 10.31 -5.18
N VAL A 28 -1.40 10.48 -5.07
CA VAL A 28 -0.43 9.38 -4.97
C VAL A 28 -0.54 8.78 -3.56
N GLY A 29 -1.76 8.54 -3.10
CA GLY A 29 -2.06 7.61 -2.04
C GLY A 29 -2.10 6.23 -2.68
N GLY A 30 -0.95 5.78 -3.18
CA GLY A 30 -0.78 4.35 -3.40
C GLY A 30 -1.13 3.73 -2.06
N LEU A 31 -2.23 2.97 -2.03
CA LEU A 31 -2.52 2.07 -0.93
C LEU A 31 -1.41 1.03 -1.00
N LEU A 32 -0.24 1.38 -0.44
CA LEU A 32 0.84 0.43 -0.23
C LEU A 32 0.20 -0.61 0.67
N ALA A 33 0.00 -1.81 0.12
CA ALA A 33 -0.46 -2.93 0.92
C ALA A 33 0.46 -3.00 2.14
N ALA A 34 -0.13 -2.86 3.33
CA ALA A 34 0.65 -3.00 4.54
C ALA A 34 1.27 -4.41 4.52
N PRO A 35 2.57 -4.55 4.82
CA PRO A 35 3.17 -5.87 4.87
C PRO A 35 2.51 -6.67 6.00
N ASP A 36 2.07 -7.89 5.71
CA ASP A 36 1.52 -8.78 6.73
C ASP A 36 2.59 -9.22 7.74
N VAL A 37 3.85 -9.29 7.31
CA VAL A 37 5.02 -9.61 8.14
C VAL A 37 5.76 -8.32 8.52
N THR A 38 5.84 -8.05 9.82
CA THR A 38 6.47 -6.83 10.36
C THR A 38 7.83 -7.07 11.00
N GLY A 39 8.18 -8.33 11.27
CA GLY A 39 9.44 -8.68 11.89
C GLY A 39 9.86 -10.13 11.67
N LEU A 40 11.17 -10.37 11.70
CA LEU A 40 11.76 -11.69 11.68
C LEU A 40 12.83 -11.78 12.77
N ARG A 41 12.77 -12.83 13.59
CA ARG A 41 13.75 -13.10 14.63
C ARG A 41 14.22 -14.54 14.53
N LEU A 42 15.54 -14.71 14.62
CA LEU A 42 16.18 -16.01 14.66
C LEU A 42 16.89 -16.15 16.01
N GLY A 43 16.84 -17.33 16.59
CA GLY A 43 17.57 -17.62 17.81
C GLY A 43 17.70 -19.10 18.09
N GLU A 44 18.56 -19.43 19.05
CA GLU A 44 18.71 -20.79 19.55
C GLU A 44 17.61 -21.11 20.56
N ASN A 45 17.15 -22.36 20.56
CA ASN A 45 16.22 -22.90 21.52
C ASN A 45 16.59 -24.36 21.82
N GLY A 46 17.57 -24.53 22.71
CA GLY A 46 18.16 -25.84 23.00
C GLY A 46 18.94 -26.36 21.79
N ASP A 47 18.60 -27.55 21.32
CA ASP A 47 19.18 -28.20 20.14
C ASP A 47 18.50 -27.79 18.81
N ARG A 48 17.63 -26.77 18.83
CA ARG A 48 16.85 -26.32 17.67
C ARG A 48 17.07 -24.84 17.39
N THR A 49 16.99 -24.46 16.12
CA THR A 49 16.83 -23.07 15.71
C THR A 49 15.35 -22.69 15.77
N ARG A 50 15.04 -21.55 16.39
CA ARG A 50 13.70 -20.96 16.41
C ARG A 50 13.64 -19.79 15.43
N PHE A 51 12.61 -19.81 14.60
CA PHE A 51 12.19 -18.69 13.75
C PHE A 51 10.92 -18.10 14.35
N VAL A 52 10.88 -16.79 14.51
CA VAL A 52 9.67 -16.05 14.91
C VAL A 52 9.38 -15.01 13.85
N VAL A 53 8.16 -15.05 13.32
CA VAL A 53 7.64 -14.12 12.33
C VAL A 53 6.56 -13.30 13.02
N ASP A 54 6.75 -11.98 13.08
CA ASP A 54 5.78 -11.06 13.65
C ASP A 54 4.80 -10.65 12.55
N VAL A 55 3.49 -10.73 12.82
CA VAL A 55 2.42 -10.47 11.85
C VAL A 55 1.36 -9.51 12.38
N ASP A 56 0.86 -8.65 11.50
CA ASP A 56 -0.14 -7.61 11.83
C ASP A 56 -1.57 -8.01 11.43
N SER A 57 -1.73 -9.15 10.76
CA SER A 57 -3.00 -9.69 10.28
C SER A 57 -3.08 -11.19 10.54
N ASP A 58 -4.29 -11.74 10.45
CA ASP A 58 -4.50 -13.18 10.49
C ASP A 58 -4.05 -13.81 9.17
N ILE A 59 -3.05 -14.69 9.22
CA ILE A 59 -2.43 -15.31 8.05
C ILE A 59 -2.73 -16.82 7.99
N GLN A 60 -3.11 -17.29 6.81
CA GLN A 60 -3.19 -18.72 6.53
C GLN A 60 -1.79 -19.23 6.13
N ALA A 61 -1.16 -20.02 6.99
CA ALA A 61 0.18 -20.57 6.76
C ALA A 61 0.15 -22.09 6.56
N GLU A 62 0.94 -22.58 5.62
CA GLU A 62 1.17 -24.01 5.37
C GLU A 62 2.66 -24.31 5.55
N VAL A 63 2.96 -25.42 6.24
CA VAL A 63 4.33 -25.89 6.46
C VAL A 63 4.51 -27.22 5.76
N PHE A 64 5.49 -27.29 4.86
CA PHE A 64 5.82 -28.49 4.12
C PHE A 64 7.33 -28.60 3.92
N THR A 65 7.81 -29.79 3.57
CA THR A 65 9.24 -30.05 3.38
C THR A 65 9.51 -30.55 1.97
N LEU A 66 10.61 -30.11 1.39
CA LEU A 66 11.13 -30.62 0.12
C LEU A 66 12.45 -31.35 0.34
N SER A 67 12.59 -32.49 -0.32
CA SER A 67 13.82 -33.27 -0.36
C SER A 67 14.76 -32.80 -1.47
N ASP A 68 16.07 -32.95 -1.23
CA ASP A 68 17.19 -32.79 -2.17
C ASP A 68 17.34 -31.43 -2.91
N PRO A 69 18.11 -30.48 -2.35
CA PRO A 69 18.56 -30.42 -0.96
C PRO A 69 17.38 -30.25 0.00
N TYR A 70 17.60 -30.68 1.24
CA TYR A 70 16.63 -30.54 2.33
C TYR A 70 16.21 -29.08 2.51
N ARG A 71 14.91 -28.81 2.32
CA ARG A 71 14.29 -27.49 2.46
C ARG A 71 12.97 -27.64 3.23
N TRP A 72 12.64 -26.63 4.03
CA TRP A 72 11.46 -26.52 4.88
C TRP A 72 10.82 -25.15 4.67
#